data_AF-A0A5C6A575-F1
#
_entry.id   AF-A0A5C6A575-F1
#
_cell.length_a   1.000
_cell.length_b   1.000
_cell.length_c   1.000
_cell.angle_alpha   90.00
_cell.angle_beta   90.00
_cell.angle_gamma   90.00
#
_symmetry.space_group_name_H-M   'P 1'
#
loop_
_entity.id
_entity.type
_entity.pdbx_description
1 polymer ?
#
loop_
_entity_poly.entity_id
_entity_poly.type
_entity_poly.pdbx_seq_one_letter_code
_entity_poly.pdbx_strand_id
1 'polypeptide(L)'
;MRRYFRSKNRGVSRPVHARQGVVLILVVVVVAAFSVAAYSYTRLMSTEFAIASSQHKLRQQRLLAESALEQLLSAQPHSLATYCRPPAPARDRLTNRFMQDSAMVGRLTSTQQPSFQGTYAILTDVPRTNVPTGFGLNNESAKLNLNDFSQRAIKRKKVIAKLMRYDGLNEATARGIADALGVFEPEKTTGSVKTSLSHNGSLTSLDQLLEVAGVTKEKLFGEDHNGNGRLDPNENDGDESYPPDNADGILQAGWSGHWTLTGAESNFRDDGSPKLNLNQPDLVALYDSLLDFATPEQAKFVVAWRIASVTYTDDPSSGGSLTRENIQDQRKQTAQDRVRKQLGGGSGEAASDQSIPSSVTTPNPERISTPTNRSGTVRSGIELSGGGGRRFRSLLDLASCQLQLIIDGEDTILVSPFANDPDGLAGWLPRWERMTTTTDGPSRTDRINIVQASRETLTTIDGITPEVADRIVAARTRMAMQTGDAEFASLTVGWLIEAGLMSTSELRAIAAEITVGGSVFAGIALGQLDDGQTASAIEFEIDALRRSPRLRKVLDLPPLPNQQRLEAI
;
A
#
# COMPACT_ATOMS: atom_id res chain seq x y z
N MET A 1 95.49 42.64 -91.03
CA MET A 1 95.39 41.29 -91.63
C MET A 1 94.37 40.49 -90.83
N ARG A 2 93.34 39.94 -91.49
CA ARG A 2 92.32 38.98 -90.98
C ARG A 2 91.30 39.50 -89.93
N ARG A 3 90.01 39.15 -89.95
CA ARG A 3 89.08 38.55 -90.94
C ARG A 3 87.65 38.74 -90.39
N TYR A 4 86.71 38.90 -91.31
CA TYR A 4 85.25 38.84 -91.14
C TYR A 4 84.76 37.66 -90.28
N PHE A 5 83.64 37.83 -89.55
CA PHE A 5 82.42 37.04 -89.79
C PHE A 5 81.17 37.73 -89.24
N ARG A 6 80.24 38.02 -90.15
CA ARG A 6 78.87 38.45 -89.92
C ARG A 6 78.01 37.19 -89.76
N SER A 7 77.26 37.07 -88.67
CA SER A 7 76.22 36.06 -88.51
C SER A 7 74.89 36.77 -88.25
N LYS A 8 73.95 36.54 -89.15
CA LYS A 8 72.57 37.02 -89.15
C LYS A 8 71.71 35.79 -88.90
N ASN A 9 70.79 35.82 -87.93
CA ASN A 9 69.55 35.02 -87.82
C ASN A 9 69.18 34.86 -86.35
N ARG A 10 67.92 34.79 -85.92
CA ARG A 10 66.58 35.07 -86.47
C ARG A 10 65.73 35.04 -85.20
N GLY A 11 64.83 36.01 -85.03
CA GLY A 11 63.86 35.97 -83.94
C GLY A 11 63.02 34.70 -84.04
N VAL A 12 62.98 33.93 -82.95
CA VAL A 12 61.90 32.98 -82.66
C VAL A 12 61.24 33.47 -81.39
N SER A 13 60.31 34.41 -81.54
CA SER A 13 59.34 34.74 -80.50
C SER A 13 58.38 33.55 -80.35
N ARG A 14 58.60 32.72 -79.33
CA ARG A 14 57.60 31.75 -78.87
C ARG A 14 56.41 32.53 -78.31
N PRO A 15 55.15 32.25 -78.72
CA PRO A 15 53.99 32.81 -78.04
C PRO A 15 53.88 32.15 -76.66
N VAL A 16 54.13 32.91 -75.60
CA VAL A 16 53.77 32.49 -74.24
C VAL A 16 52.26 32.65 -74.14
N HIS A 17 51.52 31.53 -74.19
CA HIS A 17 50.09 31.55 -73.90
C HIS A 17 49.87 32.06 -72.48
N ALA A 18 49.20 33.19 -72.35
CA ALA A 18 48.75 33.75 -71.08
C ALA A 18 47.70 32.82 -70.44
N ARG A 19 48.15 31.88 -69.61
CA ARG A 19 47.32 31.12 -68.66
C ARG A 19 47.60 31.64 -67.24
N GLN A 20 47.09 32.82 -66.89
CA GLN A 20 47.35 33.43 -65.57
C GLN A 20 46.11 33.95 -64.82
N GLY A 21 44.88 33.76 -65.33
CA GLY A 21 43.64 34.08 -64.59
C GLY A 21 42.96 32.88 -63.88
N VAL A 22 43.19 31.65 -64.36
CA VAL A 22 42.46 30.45 -63.91
C VAL A 22 42.94 29.92 -62.55
N VAL A 23 44.23 30.09 -62.23
CA VAL A 23 44.81 29.59 -60.97
C VAL A 23 44.24 30.30 -59.76
N LEU A 24 44.04 31.63 -59.84
CA LEU A 24 43.45 32.41 -58.74
C LEU A 24 42.01 31.98 -58.47
N ILE A 25 41.21 31.80 -59.53
CA ILE A 25 39.82 31.33 -59.42
C ILE A 25 39.78 29.94 -58.79
N LEU A 26 40.68 29.03 -59.21
CA LEU A 26 40.78 27.69 -58.63
C LEU A 26 41.15 27.73 -57.15
N VAL A 27 42.13 28.56 -56.75
CA VAL A 27 42.53 28.72 -55.34
C VAL A 27 41.38 29.29 -54.51
N VAL A 28 40.66 30.29 -55.00
CA VAL A 28 39.50 30.86 -54.30
C VAL A 28 38.41 29.81 -54.12
N VAL A 29 38.10 29.01 -55.16
CA VAL A 29 37.11 27.93 -55.05
C VAL A 29 37.55 26.87 -54.05
N VAL A 30 38.83 26.48 -54.06
CA VAL A 30 39.38 25.52 -53.11
C VAL A 30 39.32 26.07 -51.67
N VAL A 31 39.75 27.31 -51.44
CA VAL A 31 39.70 27.96 -50.12
C VAL A 31 38.26 28.11 -49.65
N ALA A 32 37.33 28.49 -50.53
CA ALA A 32 35.90 28.57 -50.21
C ALA A 32 35.33 27.20 -49.84
N ALA A 33 35.63 26.16 -50.61
CA ALA A 33 35.21 24.79 -50.31
C ALA A 33 35.78 24.28 -48.99
N PHE A 34 37.08 24.52 -48.71
CA PHE A 34 37.70 24.20 -47.44
C PHE A 34 37.10 24.98 -46.27
N SER A 35 36.74 26.25 -46.48
CA SER A 35 36.11 27.08 -45.44
C SER A 35 34.71 26.58 -45.09
N VAL A 36 33.92 26.19 -46.11
CA VAL A 36 32.60 25.57 -45.89
C VAL A 36 32.73 24.22 -45.19
N ALA A 37 33.70 23.39 -45.58
CA ALA A 37 33.98 22.11 -44.93
C ALA A 37 34.46 22.26 -43.48
N ALA A 38 35.33 23.24 -43.21
CA ALA A 38 35.78 23.55 -41.85
C ALA A 38 34.61 24.04 -40.99
N TYR A 39 33.78 24.94 -41.52
CA TYR A 39 32.60 25.43 -40.83
C TYR A 39 31.57 24.33 -40.55
N SER A 40 31.30 23.44 -41.52
CA SER A 40 30.39 22.31 -41.34
C SER A 40 30.93 21.33 -40.29
N TYR A 41 32.23 21.04 -40.32
CA TYR A 41 32.88 20.20 -39.32
C TYR A 41 32.82 20.82 -37.91
N THR A 42 33.09 22.12 -37.76
CA THR A 42 32.99 22.80 -36.46
C THR A 42 31.56 22.79 -35.93
N ARG A 43 30.55 22.99 -36.80
CA ARG A 43 29.14 22.88 -36.41
C ARG A 43 28.79 21.48 -35.95
N LEU A 44 29.22 20.45 -36.69
CA LEU A 44 28.97 19.06 -36.32
C LEU A 44 29.66 18.72 -34.99
N MET A 45 30.92 19.11 -34.81
CA MET A 45 31.65 18.86 -33.57
C MET A 45 31.04 19.57 -32.36
N SER A 46 30.54 20.80 -32.52
CA SER A 46 29.89 21.51 -31.41
C SER A 46 28.53 20.91 -31.06
N THR A 47 27.76 20.44 -32.04
CA THR A 47 26.50 19.71 -31.78
C THR A 47 26.76 18.38 -31.10
N GLU A 48 27.73 17.60 -31.57
CA GLU A 48 28.10 16.32 -30.96
C GLU A 48 28.61 16.50 -29.53
N PHE A 49 29.44 17.52 -29.29
CA PHE A 49 29.88 17.87 -27.95
C PHE A 49 28.72 18.26 -27.03
N ALA A 50 27.77 19.06 -27.52
CA ALA A 50 26.58 19.44 -26.75
C ALA A 50 25.70 18.23 -26.41
N ILE A 51 25.49 17.32 -27.37
CA ILE A 51 24.74 16.07 -27.16
C ILE A 51 25.45 15.19 -26.15
N ALA A 52 26.76 14.95 -26.32
CA ALA A 52 27.55 14.11 -25.42
C ALA A 52 27.57 14.68 -23.99
N SER A 53 27.71 16.00 -23.85
CA SER A 53 27.64 16.67 -22.55
C SER A 53 26.27 16.52 -21.91
N SER A 54 25.18 16.72 -22.66
CA SER A 54 23.81 16.53 -22.16
C SER A 54 23.53 15.09 -21.74
N GLN A 55 23.96 14.11 -22.54
CA GLN A 55 23.81 12.69 -22.22
C GLN A 55 24.62 12.30 -20.97
N HIS A 56 25.82 12.86 -20.81
CA HIS A 56 26.64 12.64 -19.62
C HIS A 56 25.94 13.15 -18.36
N LYS A 57 25.37 14.37 -18.42
CA LYS A 57 24.60 14.96 -17.30
C LYS A 57 23.36 14.13 -16.96
N LEU A 58 22.57 13.72 -17.96
CA LEU A 58 21.39 12.89 -17.73
C LEU A 58 21.73 11.55 -17.08
N ARG A 59 22.83 10.90 -17.51
CA ARG A 59 23.31 9.67 -16.84
C ARG A 59 23.73 9.91 -15.41
N GLN A 60 24.46 11.00 -15.14
CA GLN A 60 24.84 11.35 -13.77
C GLN A 60 23.61 11.61 -12.88
N GLN A 61 22.63 12.36 -13.38
CA GLN A 61 21.37 12.61 -12.67
C GLN A 61 20.61 11.32 -12.38
N ARG A 62 20.53 10.41 -13.35
CA ARG A 62 19.92 9.10 -13.15
C ARG A 62 20.65 8.28 -12.07
N LEU A 63 21.98 8.24 -12.10
CA LEU A 63 22.78 7.53 -11.09
C LEU A 63 22.59 8.11 -9.68
N LEU A 64 22.36 9.43 -9.57
CA LEU A 64 21.99 10.06 -8.30
C LEU A 64 20.61 9.56 -7.81
N ALA A 65 19.62 9.48 -8.70
CA ALA A 65 18.30 8.93 -8.37
C ALA A 65 18.39 7.44 -7.97
N GLU A 66 19.19 6.64 -8.68
CA GLU A 66 19.45 5.23 -8.31
C GLU A 66 20.14 5.12 -6.95
N SER A 67 21.05 6.05 -6.61
CA SER A 67 21.68 6.08 -5.28
C SER A 67 20.66 6.30 -4.15
N ALA A 68 19.61 7.10 -4.40
CA ALA A 68 18.51 7.26 -3.45
C ALA A 68 17.73 5.95 -3.25
N LEU A 69 17.49 5.21 -4.33
CA LEU A 69 16.84 3.89 -4.26
C LEU A 69 17.67 2.89 -3.47
N GLU A 70 18.98 2.84 -3.71
CA GLU A 70 19.89 1.95 -2.96
C GLU A 70 19.91 2.29 -1.47
N GLN A 71 19.82 3.57 -1.11
CA GLN A 71 19.67 3.98 0.29
C GLN A 71 18.38 3.43 0.91
N LEU A 72 17.25 3.51 0.20
CA LEU A 72 15.98 2.94 0.65
C LEU A 72 16.03 1.41 0.79
N LEU A 73 16.65 0.72 -0.17
CA LEU A 73 16.78 -0.74 -0.14
C LEU A 73 17.70 -1.22 0.99
N SER A 74 18.63 -0.38 1.44
CA SER A 74 19.48 -0.66 2.60
C SER A 74 18.75 -0.49 3.94
N ALA A 75 17.64 0.24 3.97
CA ALA A 75 16.86 0.50 5.17
C ALA A 75 16.05 -0.73 5.61
N GLN A 76 15.77 -0.83 6.92
CA GLN A 76 14.92 -1.91 7.43
C GLN A 76 13.44 -1.66 7.05
N PRO A 77 12.65 -2.70 6.75
CA PRO A 77 11.24 -2.55 6.38
C PRO A 77 10.41 -1.70 7.34
N HIS A 78 10.60 -1.86 8.65
CA HIS A 78 9.86 -1.09 9.66
C HIS A 78 10.21 0.41 9.61
N SER A 79 11.47 0.76 9.32
CA SER A 79 11.85 2.17 9.18
C SER A 79 11.20 2.84 7.98
N LEU A 80 10.92 2.10 6.90
CA LEU A 80 10.28 2.65 5.70
C LEU A 80 8.86 3.18 5.99
N ALA A 81 8.13 2.54 6.91
CA ALA A 81 6.82 3.00 7.33
C ALA A 81 6.84 4.38 8.01
N THR A 82 7.96 4.76 8.64
CA THR A 82 8.14 6.09 9.27
C THR A 82 8.04 7.21 8.23
N TYR A 83 8.35 6.91 6.98
CA TYR A 83 8.33 7.87 5.89
C TYR A 83 6.98 7.97 5.17
N CYS A 84 5.97 7.22 5.62
CA CYS A 84 4.63 7.22 5.06
C CYS A 84 3.73 8.23 5.80
N ARG A 85 4.06 9.53 5.67
CA ARG A 85 3.27 10.62 6.25
C ARG A 85 2.36 11.23 5.17
N PRO A 86 1.11 11.61 5.49
CA PRO A 86 0.32 12.42 4.59
C PRO A 86 0.98 13.80 4.43
N PRO A 87 0.93 14.40 3.23
CA PRO A 87 1.56 15.69 2.98
C PRO A 87 0.96 16.76 3.91
N ALA A 88 1.79 17.34 4.79
CA ALA A 88 1.41 18.51 5.55
C ALA A 88 1.50 19.74 4.65
N PRO A 89 0.54 20.68 4.67
CA PRO A 89 0.61 21.88 3.86
C PRO A 89 1.87 22.67 4.24
N ALA A 90 2.66 23.03 3.24
CA ALA A 90 4.02 23.55 3.37
C ALA A 90 4.16 24.95 3.99
N ARG A 91 3.13 25.46 4.67
CA ARG A 91 3.23 26.70 5.42
C ARG A 91 4.18 26.61 6.61
N ASP A 92 4.45 25.41 7.11
CA ASP A 92 5.36 25.23 8.23
C ASP A 92 6.75 24.75 7.77
N ARG A 93 7.68 25.70 7.70
CA ARG A 93 9.11 25.46 7.44
C ARG A 93 9.78 24.59 8.51
N LEU A 94 9.09 24.27 9.61
CA LEU A 94 9.63 23.49 10.73
C LEU A 94 9.53 21.97 10.49
N THR A 95 8.49 21.46 9.84
CA THR A 95 8.38 20.02 9.49
C THR A 95 9.28 19.64 8.31
N ASN A 96 9.48 20.56 7.35
CA ASN A 96 10.43 20.37 6.26
C ASN A 96 11.91 20.39 6.72
N ARG A 97 12.23 21.03 7.86
CA ARG A 97 13.61 21.09 8.38
C ARG A 97 14.07 19.78 9.05
N PHE A 98 13.15 18.89 9.42
CA PHE A 98 13.48 17.57 9.98
C PHE A 98 13.37 16.45 8.94
N MET A 99 12.60 16.61 7.84
CA MET A 99 12.75 15.74 6.66
C MET A 99 14.04 16.04 5.84
N GLN A 100 14.71 17.16 6.13
CA GLN A 100 16.11 17.41 5.76
C GLN A 100 17.11 16.50 6.53
N ASP A 101 16.67 15.71 7.52
CA ASP A 101 17.54 14.82 8.29
C ASP A 101 17.83 13.52 7.50
N SER A 102 18.76 13.66 6.54
CA SER A 102 19.67 12.69 5.92
C SER A 102 19.15 11.43 5.21
N ALA A 103 17.93 10.95 5.45
CA ALA A 103 17.46 9.68 4.85
C ALA A 103 16.74 9.83 3.51
N MET A 104 16.04 10.94 3.29
CA MET A 104 15.25 11.19 2.07
C MET A 104 15.89 12.15 1.10
N VAL A 105 16.86 12.94 1.57
CA VAL A 105 17.62 13.89 0.76
C VAL A 105 19.08 13.68 1.08
N GLY A 106 19.90 13.49 0.07
CA GLY A 106 21.34 13.33 0.22
C GLY A 106 22.10 14.13 -0.82
N ARG A 107 23.22 14.71 -0.40
CA ARG A 107 24.14 15.42 -1.29
C ARG A 107 25.40 14.61 -1.48
N LEU A 108 25.76 14.35 -2.73
CA LEU A 108 26.95 13.63 -3.13
C LEU A 108 27.97 14.61 -3.70
N THR A 109 29.17 14.60 -3.11
CA THR A 109 30.32 15.38 -3.57
C THR A 109 31.46 14.43 -3.90
N SER A 110 32.09 14.59 -5.06
CA SER A 110 33.24 13.77 -5.43
C SER A 110 34.55 14.40 -4.96
N THR A 111 35.38 13.64 -4.26
CA THR A 111 36.73 14.08 -3.86
C THR A 111 37.70 14.16 -5.05
N GLN A 112 37.49 13.33 -6.08
CA GLN A 112 38.31 13.32 -7.30
C GLN A 112 37.87 14.39 -8.31
N GLN A 113 36.60 14.78 -8.28
CA GLN A 113 36.03 15.83 -9.13
C GLN A 113 35.24 16.82 -8.26
N PRO A 114 35.89 17.84 -7.68
CA PRO A 114 35.21 18.81 -6.79
C PRO A 114 34.07 19.58 -7.47
N SER A 115 34.07 19.64 -8.80
CA SER A 115 33.00 20.21 -9.63
C SER A 115 31.74 19.33 -9.69
N PHE A 116 31.84 18.05 -9.35
CA PHE A 116 30.69 17.17 -9.24
C PHE A 116 30.05 17.35 -7.86
N GLN A 117 28.93 18.03 -7.87
CA GLN A 117 28.03 18.17 -6.73
C GLN A 117 26.62 17.89 -7.24
N GLY A 118 25.95 16.95 -6.60
CA GLY A 118 24.59 16.60 -6.93
C GLY A 118 23.81 16.23 -5.69
N THR A 119 22.51 16.44 -5.76
CA THR A 119 21.56 16.10 -4.71
C THR A 119 20.59 15.06 -5.25
N TYR A 120 20.24 14.10 -4.42
CA TYR A 120 19.10 13.23 -4.67
C TYR A 120 18.04 13.44 -3.60
N ALA A 121 16.78 13.18 -3.95
CA ALA A 121 15.64 13.30 -3.05
C ALA A 121 14.61 12.21 -3.33
N ILE A 122 13.85 11.80 -2.32
CA ILE A 122 12.71 10.88 -2.45
C ILE A 122 11.43 11.65 -2.16
N LEU A 123 10.53 11.60 -3.12
CA LEU A 123 9.29 12.36 -3.16
C LEU A 123 8.09 11.43 -3.19
N THR A 124 7.00 11.90 -2.58
CA THR A 124 5.69 11.22 -2.60
C THR A 124 4.98 11.34 -3.94
N ASP A 125 5.27 12.39 -4.71
CA ASP A 125 4.60 12.68 -5.98
C ASP A 125 5.57 13.42 -6.92
N VAL A 126 5.24 13.47 -8.22
CA VAL A 126 6.03 14.19 -9.21
C VAL A 126 5.99 15.67 -8.81
N PRO A 127 7.15 16.34 -8.69
CA PRO A 127 7.14 17.72 -8.29
C PRO A 127 6.37 18.57 -9.30
N ARG A 128 5.68 19.60 -8.80
CA ARG A 128 4.76 20.47 -9.55
C ARG A 128 5.09 21.94 -9.31
N THR A 129 4.82 22.78 -10.30
CA THR A 129 5.02 24.23 -10.17
C THR A 129 4.00 24.81 -9.21
N ASN A 130 4.43 25.61 -8.22
CA ASN A 130 3.58 26.24 -7.19
C ASN A 130 2.82 25.28 -6.24
N VAL A 131 3.02 23.97 -6.35
CA VAL A 131 2.47 22.99 -5.40
C VAL A 131 3.62 22.40 -4.59
N PRO A 132 3.62 22.58 -3.25
CA PRO A 132 4.64 21.98 -2.43
C PRO A 132 4.62 20.46 -2.55
N THR A 133 5.76 19.87 -2.92
CA THR A 133 5.91 18.42 -3.02
C THR A 133 6.35 17.86 -1.68
N GLY A 134 5.65 16.84 -1.19
CA GLY A 134 6.01 16.18 0.07
C GLY A 134 7.17 15.21 -0.14
N PHE A 135 8.15 15.22 0.77
CA PHE A 135 9.15 14.17 0.88
C PHE A 135 8.53 12.94 1.58
N GLY A 136 8.97 11.74 1.20
CA GLY A 136 8.53 10.50 1.81
C GLY A 136 8.03 9.46 0.83
N LEU A 137 7.28 8.47 1.33
CA LEU A 137 6.79 7.31 0.60
C LEU A 137 5.25 7.23 0.67
N ASN A 138 4.65 6.69 -0.39
CA ASN A 138 3.26 6.30 -0.40
C ASN A 138 3.14 4.82 -0.07
N ASN A 139 2.25 4.46 0.85
CA ASN A 139 1.96 3.07 1.16
C ASN A 139 0.90 2.53 0.20
N GLU A 140 1.22 1.50 -0.59
CA GLU A 140 0.26 0.90 -1.52
C GLU A 140 -0.91 0.23 -0.80
N SER A 141 -0.77 -0.15 0.47
CA SER A 141 -1.89 -0.65 1.28
C SER A 141 -2.93 0.43 1.58
N ALA A 142 -2.66 1.70 1.31
CA ALA A 142 -3.64 2.80 1.40
C ALA A 142 -4.67 2.77 0.27
N LYS A 143 -4.41 2.02 -0.79
CA LYS A 143 -5.28 1.83 -1.95
C LYS A 143 -6.03 0.49 -1.86
N LEU A 144 -7.11 0.35 -2.60
CA LEU A 144 -7.85 -0.91 -2.68
C LEU A 144 -7.11 -1.91 -3.57
N ASN A 145 -6.69 -3.06 -3.01
CA ASN A 145 -6.02 -4.10 -3.79
C ASN A 145 -7.04 -4.93 -4.58
N LEU A 146 -7.05 -4.80 -5.91
CA LEU A 146 -8.01 -5.53 -6.76
C LEU A 146 -7.72 -7.02 -6.84
N ASN A 147 -6.45 -7.41 -6.75
CA ASN A 147 -6.03 -8.82 -6.78
C ASN A 147 -6.41 -9.56 -5.49
N ASP A 148 -6.75 -8.85 -4.40
CA ASP A 148 -7.27 -9.48 -3.17
C ASP A 148 -8.62 -10.18 -3.43
N PHE A 149 -9.44 -9.63 -4.33
CA PHE A 149 -10.77 -10.16 -4.61
C PHE A 149 -10.77 -11.54 -5.26
N SER A 150 -9.74 -11.87 -6.03
CA SER A 150 -9.60 -13.17 -6.68
C SER A 150 -8.92 -14.21 -5.81
N GLN A 151 -8.03 -13.77 -4.93
CA GLN A 151 -7.30 -14.62 -3.99
C GLN A 151 -8.21 -15.11 -2.85
N ARG A 152 -9.31 -14.41 -2.59
CA ARG A 152 -10.24 -14.69 -1.49
C ARG A 152 -11.60 -15.13 -2.00
N ALA A 153 -12.25 -16.01 -1.26
CA ALA A 153 -13.63 -16.42 -1.49
C ALA A 153 -14.64 -15.34 -1.01
N ILE A 154 -14.52 -14.12 -1.55
CA ILE A 154 -15.44 -13.02 -1.25
C ILE A 154 -16.68 -13.17 -2.12
N LYS A 155 -17.86 -12.95 -1.54
CA LYS A 155 -19.11 -12.95 -2.29
C LYS A 155 -19.11 -11.82 -3.31
N ARG A 156 -19.43 -12.11 -4.56
CA ARG A 156 -19.51 -11.14 -5.67
C ARG A 156 -20.31 -9.89 -5.32
N LYS A 157 -21.47 -10.05 -4.67
CA LYS A 157 -22.31 -8.92 -4.21
C LYS A 157 -21.55 -7.91 -3.34
N LYS A 158 -20.62 -8.38 -2.49
CA LYS A 158 -19.78 -7.50 -1.67
C LYS A 158 -18.75 -6.76 -2.51
N VAL A 159 -18.11 -7.43 -3.47
CA VAL A 159 -17.14 -6.80 -4.38
C VAL A 159 -17.81 -5.67 -5.18
N ILE A 160 -18.98 -5.95 -5.76
CA ILE A 160 -19.77 -4.93 -6.49
C ILE A 160 -20.11 -3.76 -5.57
N ALA A 161 -20.59 -4.02 -4.35
CA ALA A 161 -20.91 -2.96 -3.38
C ALA A 161 -19.71 -2.09 -3.02
N LYS A 162 -18.50 -2.66 -2.90
CA LYS A 162 -17.26 -1.91 -2.66
C LYS A 162 -16.87 -1.05 -3.86
N LEU A 163 -16.93 -1.60 -5.08
CA LEU A 163 -16.56 -0.89 -6.30
C LEU A 163 -17.52 0.29 -6.61
N MET A 164 -18.82 0.15 -6.33
CA MET A 164 -19.80 1.22 -6.53
C MET A 164 -19.63 2.42 -5.58
N ARG A 165 -18.68 2.39 -4.64
CA ARG A 165 -18.36 3.55 -3.79
C ARG A 165 -17.52 4.61 -4.51
N TYR A 166 -16.81 4.20 -5.56
CA TYR A 166 -16.02 5.12 -6.38
C TYR A 166 -16.92 5.86 -7.37
N ASP A 167 -16.61 7.12 -7.61
CA ASP A 167 -17.39 7.95 -8.51
C ASP A 167 -17.35 7.43 -9.96
N GLY A 168 -18.45 7.59 -10.70
CA GLY A 168 -18.57 7.14 -12.09
C GLY A 168 -18.69 5.62 -12.31
N LEU A 169 -18.66 4.80 -11.25
CA LEU A 169 -18.85 3.34 -11.31
C LEU A 169 -20.32 2.95 -11.18
N ASN A 170 -20.88 2.42 -12.26
CA ASN A 170 -22.22 1.84 -12.26
C ASN A 170 -22.18 0.32 -12.00
N GLU A 171 -23.34 -0.26 -11.71
CA GLU A 171 -23.45 -1.69 -11.41
C GLU A 171 -22.96 -2.59 -12.57
N ALA A 172 -23.22 -2.20 -13.82
CA ALA A 172 -22.81 -2.97 -14.99
C ALA A 172 -21.29 -3.03 -15.15
N THR A 173 -20.60 -1.89 -15.02
CA THR A 173 -19.14 -1.79 -15.06
C THR A 173 -18.53 -2.53 -13.87
N ALA A 174 -19.05 -2.33 -12.65
CA ALA A 174 -18.57 -3.03 -11.46
C ALA A 174 -18.73 -4.56 -11.58
N ARG A 175 -19.82 -5.02 -12.21
CA ARG A 175 -20.05 -6.43 -12.51
C ARG A 175 -19.02 -6.97 -13.50
N GLY A 176 -18.71 -6.21 -14.55
CA GLY A 176 -17.68 -6.55 -15.54
C GLY A 176 -16.27 -6.61 -14.94
N ILE A 177 -15.94 -5.69 -14.01
CA ILE A 177 -14.66 -5.72 -13.28
C ILE A 177 -14.60 -6.94 -12.37
N ALA A 178 -15.68 -7.26 -11.63
CA ALA A 178 -15.73 -8.46 -10.80
C ALA A 178 -15.55 -9.75 -11.64
N ASP A 179 -16.11 -9.79 -12.85
CA ASP A 179 -15.88 -10.89 -13.80
C ASP A 179 -14.42 -10.95 -14.28
N ALA A 180 -13.81 -9.80 -14.57
CA ALA A 180 -12.40 -9.70 -14.96
C ALA A 180 -11.45 -10.25 -13.89
N LEU A 181 -11.78 -9.98 -12.62
CA LEU A 181 -11.05 -10.48 -11.46
C LEU A 181 -11.35 -11.95 -11.14
N GLY A 182 -12.17 -12.64 -11.95
CA GLY A 182 -12.51 -14.04 -11.73
C GLY A 182 -13.42 -14.28 -10.51
N VAL A 183 -14.14 -13.26 -10.03
CA VAL A 183 -15.11 -13.38 -8.95
C VAL A 183 -16.45 -13.87 -9.52
N PHE A 184 -16.51 -15.18 -9.76
CA PHE A 184 -17.68 -15.82 -10.35
C PHE A 184 -18.73 -16.19 -9.29
N GLU A 185 -20.01 -15.95 -9.59
CA GLU A 185 -21.09 -16.69 -8.95
C GLU A 185 -21.41 -17.93 -9.79
N PRO A 186 -21.72 -19.09 -9.17
CA PRO A 186 -22.19 -20.24 -9.89
C PRO A 186 -23.65 -20.04 -10.32
N GLU A 187 -23.93 -19.21 -11.34
CA GLU A 187 -25.28 -19.13 -11.93
C GLU A 187 -25.32 -19.22 -13.47
N LYS A 188 -25.86 -20.36 -13.92
CA LYS A 188 -26.81 -20.71 -15.00
C LYS A 188 -27.25 -19.69 -16.08
N THR A 189 -26.45 -18.71 -16.48
CA THR A 189 -26.79 -17.90 -17.67
C THR A 189 -26.18 -18.49 -18.93
N THR A 190 -26.96 -19.30 -19.64
CA THR A 190 -26.71 -19.74 -21.01
C THR A 190 -26.53 -18.51 -21.90
N GLY A 191 -25.30 -18.25 -22.36
CA GLY A 191 -25.02 -17.19 -23.35
C GLY A 191 -24.19 -16.01 -22.86
N SER A 192 -23.55 -16.06 -21.69
CA SER A 192 -22.61 -15.00 -21.32
C SER A 192 -21.38 -15.05 -22.22
N VAL A 193 -21.17 -13.96 -22.97
CA VAL A 193 -19.96 -13.67 -23.75
C VAL A 193 -18.76 -14.01 -22.86
N LYS A 194 -17.93 -14.96 -23.30
CA LYS A 194 -16.58 -15.12 -22.74
C LYS A 194 -15.86 -13.81 -23.02
N THR A 195 -15.83 -12.90 -22.05
CA THR A 195 -14.88 -11.81 -22.07
C THR A 195 -13.51 -12.46 -22.14
N SER A 196 -12.79 -12.18 -23.22
CA SER A 196 -11.47 -12.70 -23.53
C SER A 196 -10.38 -12.14 -22.61
N LEU A 197 -10.70 -11.88 -21.35
CA LEU A 197 -9.72 -11.52 -20.34
C LEU A 197 -8.92 -12.78 -20.06
N SER A 198 -7.80 -12.90 -20.77
CA SER A 198 -6.94 -14.10 -20.85
C SER A 198 -6.28 -14.49 -19.51
N HIS A 199 -6.61 -13.80 -18.42
CA HIS A 199 -5.98 -13.93 -17.12
C HIS A 199 -7.05 -14.15 -16.05
N ASN A 200 -7.48 -15.40 -15.89
CA ASN A 200 -8.39 -15.86 -14.83
C ASN A 200 -7.86 -15.51 -13.42
N GLY A 201 -8.09 -14.28 -12.94
CA GLY A 201 -8.05 -13.94 -11.52
C GLY A 201 -7.07 -12.85 -11.10
N SER A 202 -5.87 -12.73 -11.66
CA SER A 202 -4.91 -11.70 -11.21
C SER A 202 -4.55 -10.76 -12.36
N LEU A 203 -4.74 -9.47 -12.13
CA LEU A 203 -4.31 -8.41 -13.04
C LEU A 203 -2.81 -8.18 -12.89
N THR A 204 -2.15 -7.93 -14.02
CA THR A 204 -0.72 -7.55 -14.07
C THR A 204 -0.54 -6.04 -14.21
N SER A 205 -1.46 -5.37 -14.89
CA SER A 205 -1.53 -3.90 -15.03
C SER A 205 -2.97 -3.43 -14.87
N LEU A 206 -3.16 -2.21 -14.37
CA LEU A 206 -4.47 -1.57 -14.34
C LEU A 206 -5.04 -1.35 -15.74
N ASP A 207 -4.20 -1.21 -16.78
CA ASP A 207 -4.61 -1.06 -18.18
C ASP A 207 -5.52 -2.19 -18.67
N GLN A 208 -5.37 -3.39 -18.10
CA GLN A 208 -6.18 -4.55 -18.45
C GLN A 208 -7.66 -4.33 -18.16
N LEU A 209 -8.00 -3.40 -17.25
CA LEU A 209 -9.38 -3.02 -16.97
C LEU A 209 -10.03 -2.28 -18.15
N LEU A 210 -9.27 -1.71 -19.09
CA LEU A 210 -9.81 -1.07 -20.29
C LEU A 210 -10.51 -2.06 -21.24
N GLU A 211 -10.25 -3.36 -21.09
CA GLU A 211 -10.98 -4.41 -21.82
C GLU A 211 -12.39 -4.64 -21.28
N VAL A 212 -12.69 -4.15 -20.07
CA VAL A 212 -13.99 -4.28 -19.43
C VAL A 212 -14.96 -3.24 -19.99
N ALA A 213 -16.13 -3.71 -20.43
CA ALA A 213 -17.18 -2.82 -20.93
C ALA A 213 -17.56 -1.75 -19.89
N GLY A 214 -17.48 -0.48 -20.30
CA GLY A 214 -17.82 0.67 -19.46
C GLY A 214 -16.67 1.22 -18.62
N VAL A 215 -15.47 0.62 -18.69
CA VAL A 215 -14.23 1.24 -18.23
C VAL A 215 -13.65 2.02 -19.40
N THR A 216 -13.44 3.32 -19.21
CA THR A 216 -12.79 4.19 -20.20
C THR A 216 -11.53 4.78 -19.60
N LYS A 217 -10.61 5.28 -20.45
CA LYS A 217 -9.36 5.88 -19.97
C LYS A 217 -9.62 7.09 -19.08
N GLU A 218 -10.64 7.88 -19.40
CA GLU A 218 -11.02 9.07 -18.63
C GLU A 218 -11.51 8.69 -17.23
N LYS A 219 -12.11 7.52 -17.04
CA LYS A 219 -12.51 7.06 -15.70
C LYS A 219 -11.36 6.40 -14.94
N LEU A 220 -10.58 5.59 -15.65
CA LEU A 220 -9.51 4.81 -15.04
C LEU A 220 -8.32 5.70 -14.65
N PHE A 221 -7.90 6.60 -15.52
CA PHE A 221 -6.75 7.47 -15.33
C PHE A 221 -7.10 8.95 -15.14
N GLY A 222 -8.35 9.35 -15.36
CA GLY A 222 -8.76 10.74 -15.19
C GLY A 222 -8.05 11.66 -16.18
N GLU A 223 -7.42 12.70 -15.66
CA GLU A 223 -6.60 13.67 -16.39
C GLU A 223 -5.27 13.07 -16.86
N ASP A 224 -4.75 12.02 -16.19
CA ASP A 224 -3.50 11.32 -16.54
C ASP A 224 -3.71 10.37 -17.72
N HIS A 225 -4.12 10.88 -18.88
CA HIS A 225 -4.64 10.03 -19.96
C HIS A 225 -3.60 9.04 -20.52
N ASN A 226 -2.31 9.34 -20.35
CA ASN A 226 -1.20 8.47 -20.73
C ASN A 226 -0.66 7.61 -19.58
N GLY A 227 -1.18 7.76 -18.35
CA GLY A 227 -0.86 6.94 -17.18
C GLY A 227 0.58 7.13 -16.69
N ASN A 228 1.18 8.30 -16.95
CA ASN A 228 2.58 8.58 -16.61
C ASN A 228 2.75 9.24 -15.23
N GLY A 229 1.65 9.52 -14.53
CA GLY A 229 1.62 10.13 -13.20
C GLY A 229 2.09 11.60 -13.18
N ARG A 230 2.21 12.25 -14.34
CA ARG A 230 2.67 13.64 -14.49
C ARG A 230 1.55 14.45 -15.12
N LEU A 231 1.34 15.65 -14.59
CA LEU A 231 0.47 16.64 -15.21
C LEU A 231 1.13 17.19 -16.46
N ASP A 232 0.73 16.69 -17.63
CA ASP A 232 1.21 17.19 -18.91
C ASP A 232 0.54 18.53 -19.28
N PRO A 233 1.17 19.38 -20.13
CA PRO A 233 0.58 20.68 -20.48
C PRO A 233 -0.83 20.57 -21.09
N ASN A 234 -1.10 19.51 -21.84
CA ASN A 234 -2.40 19.23 -22.45
C ASN A 234 -3.40 18.58 -21.48
N GLU A 235 -2.99 18.32 -20.23
CA GLU A 235 -3.83 17.79 -19.14
C GLU A 235 -4.07 18.88 -18.09
N ASN A 236 -3.69 20.13 -18.40
CA ASN A 236 -3.88 21.29 -17.56
C ASN A 236 -4.12 22.56 -18.42
N ASP A 237 -4.76 22.39 -19.59
CA ASP A 237 -5.12 23.48 -20.51
C ASP A 237 -6.64 23.67 -20.67
N GLY A 238 -7.41 23.04 -19.79
CA GLY A 238 -8.87 23.14 -19.70
C GLY A 238 -9.54 22.33 -20.80
N ASP A 239 -10.18 23.06 -21.72
CA ASP A 239 -10.84 22.48 -22.90
C ASP A 239 -10.02 22.74 -24.19
N GLU A 240 -8.79 23.25 -24.11
CA GLU A 240 -7.97 23.58 -25.30
C GLU A 240 -7.49 22.32 -26.01
N SER A 241 -7.03 21.31 -25.26
CA SER A 241 -6.60 20.02 -25.78
C SER A 241 -7.40 18.88 -25.16
N TYR A 242 -7.18 17.67 -25.68
CA TYR A 242 -7.64 16.44 -25.02
C TYR A 242 -6.53 15.94 -24.09
N PRO A 243 -6.84 15.40 -22.90
CA PRO A 243 -8.17 15.17 -22.29
C PRO A 243 -8.83 16.43 -21.73
N PRO A 244 -10.17 16.45 -21.56
CA PRO A 244 -10.83 17.53 -20.83
C PRO A 244 -10.32 17.60 -19.39
N ASP A 245 -9.86 18.77 -18.97
CA ASP A 245 -9.33 19.03 -17.64
C ASP A 245 -9.89 20.31 -17.03
N ASN A 246 -9.57 20.58 -15.77
CA ASN A 246 -10.11 21.72 -15.02
C ASN A 246 -9.09 22.88 -14.87
N ALA A 247 -7.89 22.74 -15.43
CA ALA A 247 -6.74 23.63 -15.35
C ALA A 247 -6.38 24.11 -13.93
N ASP A 248 -6.61 23.29 -12.90
CA ASP A 248 -6.38 23.64 -11.49
C ASP A 248 -4.93 23.39 -11.03
N GLY A 249 -4.09 22.80 -11.87
CA GLY A 249 -2.71 22.45 -11.58
C GLY A 249 -2.53 21.18 -10.76
N ILE A 250 -3.58 20.37 -10.56
CA ILE A 250 -3.59 19.14 -9.77
C ILE A 250 -4.02 17.97 -10.66
N LEU A 251 -3.11 17.02 -10.89
CA LEU A 251 -3.42 15.82 -11.64
C LEU A 251 -4.47 14.95 -10.94
N GLN A 252 -5.61 14.77 -11.58
CA GLN A 252 -6.66 13.88 -11.12
C GLN A 252 -6.51 12.50 -11.77
N ALA A 253 -5.85 11.58 -11.08
CA ALA A 253 -5.52 10.24 -11.61
C ALA A 253 -6.72 9.26 -11.75
N GLY A 254 -7.96 9.73 -11.63
CA GLY A 254 -9.16 8.88 -11.69
C GLY A 254 -9.13 7.70 -10.71
N TRP A 255 -9.65 6.53 -11.12
CA TRP A 255 -9.66 5.32 -10.29
C TRP A 255 -8.26 4.76 -9.98
N SER A 256 -7.27 5.00 -10.84
CA SER A 256 -5.90 4.51 -10.67
C SER A 256 -5.21 5.10 -9.43
N GLY A 257 -5.61 6.30 -9.00
CA GLY A 257 -5.16 6.89 -7.74
C GLY A 257 -5.66 6.15 -6.49
N HIS A 258 -6.75 5.38 -6.61
CA HIS A 258 -7.41 4.71 -5.49
C HIS A 258 -7.19 3.19 -5.44
N TRP A 259 -6.70 2.60 -6.54
CA TRP A 259 -6.54 1.15 -6.69
C TRP A 259 -5.08 0.74 -6.77
N THR A 260 -4.79 -0.46 -6.30
CA THR A 260 -3.47 -1.08 -6.40
C THR A 260 -3.62 -2.54 -6.80
N LEU A 261 -2.53 -3.13 -7.30
CA LEU A 261 -2.42 -4.56 -7.58
C LEU A 261 -1.48 -5.26 -6.59
N THR A 262 -0.80 -4.49 -5.75
CA THR A 262 0.42 -4.91 -5.05
C THR A 262 0.39 -4.68 -3.55
N GLY A 263 -0.47 -3.77 -3.05
CA GLY A 263 -0.59 -3.43 -1.63
C GLY A 263 -0.73 -4.64 -0.70
N ALA A 264 0.13 -4.72 0.31
CA ALA A 264 0.17 -5.80 1.28
C ALA A 264 0.84 -5.38 2.60
N GLU A 265 0.41 -6.01 3.70
CA GLU A 265 0.97 -5.88 5.04
C GLU A 265 1.72 -7.16 5.43
N SER A 266 2.91 -7.03 6.00
CA SER A 266 3.73 -8.16 6.44
C SER A 266 3.21 -8.80 7.74
N ASN A 267 3.21 -10.13 7.78
CA ASN A 267 3.02 -10.92 9.01
C ASN A 267 4.35 -11.28 9.68
N PHE A 268 5.43 -10.55 9.40
CA PHE A 268 6.70 -10.68 10.11
C PHE A 268 6.87 -9.57 11.16
N ARG A 269 7.64 -9.86 12.20
CA ARG A 269 8.11 -8.91 13.22
C ARG A 269 9.29 -8.11 12.68
N ASP A 270 9.68 -7.08 13.43
CA ASP A 270 10.82 -6.20 13.12
C ASP A 270 12.15 -6.96 13.02
N ASP A 271 12.29 -8.12 13.69
CA ASP A 271 13.46 -9.00 13.63
C ASP A 271 13.42 -10.00 12.45
N GLY A 272 12.34 -10.01 11.67
CA GLY A 272 12.09 -10.94 10.56
C GLY A 272 11.50 -12.30 10.97
N SER A 273 11.21 -12.53 12.26
CA SER A 273 10.49 -13.72 12.72
C SER A 273 8.98 -13.61 12.41
N PRO A 274 8.27 -14.72 12.17
CA PRO A 274 6.82 -14.65 11.89
C PRO A 274 6.04 -14.24 13.14
N LYS A 275 5.07 -13.32 12.99
CA LYS A 275 4.15 -12.93 14.08
C LYS A 275 3.38 -14.14 14.61
N LEU A 276 3.05 -14.11 15.89
CA LEU A 276 2.31 -15.19 16.54
C LEU A 276 0.86 -15.16 16.06
N ASN A 277 0.40 -16.24 15.41
CA ASN A 277 -0.98 -16.34 15.00
C ASN A 277 -1.89 -16.67 16.20
N LEU A 278 -2.73 -15.73 16.61
CA LEU A 278 -3.72 -15.92 17.68
C LEU A 278 -4.78 -16.97 17.32
N ASN A 279 -4.91 -17.29 16.05
CA ASN A 279 -5.88 -18.26 15.55
C ASN A 279 -5.35 -19.69 15.39
N GLN A 280 -4.11 -19.96 15.80
CA GLN A 280 -3.51 -21.28 15.68
C GLN A 280 -4.30 -22.39 16.41
N PRO A 281 -4.25 -23.64 15.90
CA PRO A 281 -5.10 -24.73 16.43
C PRO A 281 -4.66 -25.20 17.82
N ASP A 282 -3.36 -25.20 18.10
CA ASP A 282 -2.81 -25.63 19.38
C ASP A 282 -2.86 -24.49 20.41
N LEU A 283 -3.83 -24.58 21.32
CA LEU A 283 -4.03 -23.61 22.39
C LEU A 283 -2.97 -23.71 23.49
N VAL A 284 -2.35 -24.88 23.68
CA VAL A 284 -1.29 -25.09 24.68
C VAL A 284 -0.04 -24.38 24.19
N ALA A 285 0.35 -24.62 22.94
CA ALA A 285 1.45 -23.90 22.31
C ALA A 285 1.18 -22.39 22.24
N LEU A 286 -0.07 -21.97 22.00
CA LEU A 286 -0.45 -20.55 22.00
C LEU A 286 -0.21 -19.91 23.36
N TYR A 287 -0.65 -20.56 24.44
CA TYR A 287 -0.41 -20.07 25.79
C TYR A 287 1.08 -19.89 26.06
N ASP A 288 1.88 -20.93 25.78
CA ASP A 288 3.31 -20.93 26.07
C ASP A 288 4.05 -19.86 25.24
N SER A 289 3.72 -19.69 23.94
CA SER A 289 4.30 -18.62 23.10
C SER A 289 3.85 -17.21 23.48
N LEU A 290 2.67 -17.04 24.09
CA LEU A 290 2.23 -15.73 24.57
C LEU A 290 3.06 -15.26 25.78
N LEU A 291 3.54 -16.18 26.62
CA LEU A 291 4.32 -15.83 27.82
C LEU A 291 5.68 -15.16 27.50
N ASP A 292 6.17 -15.28 26.27
CA ASP A 292 7.41 -14.62 25.83
C ASP A 292 7.29 -13.08 25.86
N PHE A 293 6.07 -12.54 25.76
CA PHE A 293 5.86 -11.08 25.77
C PHE A 293 4.63 -10.60 26.55
N ALA A 294 3.62 -11.43 26.77
CA ALA A 294 2.40 -11.10 27.49
C ALA A 294 2.49 -11.53 28.97
N THR A 295 1.66 -10.92 29.82
CA THR A 295 1.51 -11.37 31.20
C THR A 295 0.76 -12.71 31.26
N PRO A 296 0.92 -13.53 32.33
CA PRO A 296 0.16 -14.76 32.49
C PRO A 296 -1.36 -14.56 32.46
N GLU A 297 -1.83 -13.42 32.98
CA GLU A 297 -3.26 -13.04 32.94
C GLU A 297 -3.74 -12.77 31.51
N GLN A 298 -2.96 -12.03 30.73
CA GLN A 298 -3.27 -11.79 29.31
C GLN A 298 -3.22 -13.09 28.48
N ALA A 299 -2.20 -13.93 28.68
CA ALA A 299 -2.09 -15.22 28.00
C ALA A 299 -3.28 -16.14 28.33
N LYS A 300 -3.65 -16.21 29.62
CA LYS A 300 -4.83 -16.94 30.08
C LYS A 300 -6.10 -16.40 29.42
N PHE A 301 -6.25 -15.08 29.35
CA PHE A 301 -7.44 -14.45 28.77
C PHE A 301 -7.58 -14.73 27.27
N VAL A 302 -6.49 -14.61 26.49
CA VAL A 302 -6.51 -14.87 25.04
C VAL A 302 -6.94 -16.30 24.74
N VAL A 303 -6.39 -17.27 25.47
CA VAL A 303 -6.75 -18.68 25.28
C VAL A 303 -8.16 -18.98 25.80
N ALA A 304 -8.56 -18.39 26.94
CA ALA A 304 -9.94 -18.47 27.43
C ALA A 304 -10.94 -17.90 26.40
N TRP A 305 -10.60 -16.80 25.75
CA TRP A 305 -11.45 -16.16 24.75
C TRP A 305 -11.74 -17.09 23.57
N ARG A 306 -10.84 -18.01 23.24
CA ARG A 306 -11.03 -18.99 22.15
C ARG A 306 -12.06 -20.07 22.48
N ILE A 307 -12.36 -20.31 23.76
CA ILE A 307 -13.20 -21.42 24.23
C ILE A 307 -14.47 -21.01 24.99
N ALA A 308 -14.46 -19.86 25.67
CA ALA A 308 -15.49 -19.44 26.64
C ALA A 308 -16.84 -19.08 25.99
N SER A 309 -17.74 -18.36 26.64
CA SER A 309 -18.73 -17.49 25.97
C SER A 309 -18.36 -16.03 26.18
N VAL A 310 -18.36 -15.22 25.12
CA VAL A 310 -17.93 -13.81 25.15
C VAL A 310 -19.15 -12.91 25.22
N THR A 311 -19.17 -11.99 26.18
CA THR A 311 -20.12 -10.89 26.23
C THR A 311 -19.34 -9.58 26.17
N TYR A 312 -19.68 -8.72 25.22
CA TYR A 312 -19.09 -7.40 25.11
C TYR A 312 -19.83 -6.42 26.03
N THR A 313 -19.11 -5.59 26.76
CA THR A 313 -19.72 -4.67 27.74
C THR A 313 -20.04 -3.30 27.12
N ASP A 314 -19.40 -3.01 25.98
CA ASP A 314 -19.52 -1.77 25.22
C ASP A 314 -20.53 -1.86 24.06
N ASP A 315 -21.06 -3.04 23.78
CA ASP A 315 -22.07 -3.26 22.76
C ASP A 315 -23.47 -3.33 23.42
N PRO A 316 -24.38 -2.38 23.12
CA PRO A 316 -25.72 -2.35 23.70
C PRO A 316 -26.57 -3.56 23.28
N SER A 317 -26.20 -4.29 22.23
CA SER A 317 -26.90 -5.49 21.78
C SER A 317 -26.49 -6.75 22.54
N SER A 318 -25.34 -6.75 23.23
CA SER A 318 -24.84 -7.90 23.98
C SER A 318 -25.25 -7.87 25.45
N GLY A 319 -26.52 -8.15 25.73
CA GLY A 319 -27.02 -8.72 27.00
C GLY A 319 -26.72 -8.00 28.34
N GLY A 320 -26.05 -6.85 28.35
CA GLY A 320 -25.54 -6.21 29.55
C GLY A 320 -24.31 -6.92 30.16
N SER A 321 -23.66 -6.29 31.14
CA SER A 321 -22.51 -6.87 31.85
C SER A 321 -22.89 -8.19 32.53
N LEU A 322 -22.01 -9.19 32.45
CA LEU A 322 -22.14 -10.44 33.18
C LEU A 322 -21.82 -10.20 34.66
N THR A 323 -22.86 -10.18 35.49
CA THR A 323 -22.72 -10.29 36.94
C THR A 323 -23.12 -11.69 37.38
N ARG A 324 -22.62 -12.15 38.54
CA ARG A 324 -23.03 -13.44 39.12
C ARG A 324 -24.55 -13.53 39.29
N GLU A 325 -25.20 -12.41 39.63
CA GLU A 325 -26.65 -12.30 39.77
C GLU A 325 -27.36 -12.50 38.42
N ASN A 326 -26.94 -11.78 37.38
CA ASN A 326 -27.53 -11.90 36.03
C ASN A 326 -27.42 -13.33 35.47
N ILE A 327 -26.29 -14.02 35.71
CA ILE A 327 -26.09 -15.41 35.27
C ILE A 327 -27.01 -16.37 36.05
N GLN A 328 -27.16 -16.19 37.37
CA GLN A 328 -28.07 -17.00 38.16
C GLN A 328 -29.52 -16.82 37.71
N ASP A 329 -29.93 -15.60 37.39
CA ASP A 329 -31.28 -15.31 36.93
C ASP A 329 -31.54 -15.85 35.52
N GLN A 330 -30.58 -15.74 34.59
CA GLN A 330 -30.65 -16.42 33.29
C GLN A 330 -30.76 -17.94 33.43
N ARG A 331 -29.99 -18.55 34.34
CA ARG A 331 -30.07 -20.01 34.59
C ARG A 331 -31.40 -20.40 35.20
N LYS A 332 -31.93 -19.63 36.16
CA LYS A 332 -33.25 -19.85 36.74
C LYS A 332 -34.34 -19.76 35.67
N GLN A 333 -34.29 -18.75 34.80
CA GLN A 333 -35.24 -18.62 33.68
C GLN A 333 -35.14 -19.80 32.71
N THR A 334 -33.93 -20.16 32.27
CA THR A 334 -33.73 -21.29 31.35
C THR A 334 -34.17 -22.62 31.97
N ALA A 335 -33.90 -22.82 33.27
CA ALA A 335 -34.35 -23.99 34.01
C ALA A 335 -35.87 -24.00 34.16
N GLN A 336 -36.49 -22.86 34.50
CA GLN A 336 -37.94 -22.69 34.56
C GLN A 336 -38.60 -22.95 33.21
N ASP A 337 -38.01 -22.52 32.10
CA ASP A 337 -38.53 -22.75 30.75
C ASP A 337 -38.42 -24.22 30.33
N ARG A 338 -37.32 -24.91 30.69
CA ARG A 338 -37.18 -26.37 30.48
C ARG A 338 -38.19 -27.14 31.32
N VAL A 339 -38.36 -26.75 32.58
CA VAL A 339 -39.32 -27.35 33.51
C VAL A 339 -40.76 -27.08 33.05
N ARG A 340 -41.06 -25.87 32.55
CA ARG A 340 -42.37 -25.51 31.97
C ARG A 340 -42.66 -26.29 30.69
N LYS A 341 -41.67 -26.50 29.82
CA LYS A 341 -41.80 -27.39 28.64
C LYS A 341 -41.98 -28.85 29.02
N GLN A 342 -41.40 -29.31 30.14
CA GLN A 342 -41.59 -30.68 30.65
C GLN A 342 -42.92 -30.86 31.41
N LEU A 343 -43.44 -29.81 32.07
CA LEU A 343 -44.66 -29.85 32.88
C LEU A 343 -45.92 -29.36 32.14
N GLY A 344 -45.77 -28.75 30.96
CA GLY A 344 -46.86 -28.12 30.21
C GLY A 344 -46.95 -28.62 28.77
N GLY A 345 -47.44 -29.84 28.60
CA GLY A 345 -47.74 -30.45 27.30
C GLY A 345 -48.96 -31.37 27.39
N GLY A 346 -50.13 -30.79 27.70
CA GLY A 346 -51.42 -31.47 27.66
C GLY A 346 -52.51 -30.55 27.11
N SER A 347 -53.21 -31.05 26.08
CA SER A 347 -54.27 -30.45 25.22
C SER A 347 -53.76 -29.59 24.05
N GLY A 348 -53.95 -29.93 22.76
CA GLY A 348 -54.48 -31.12 22.10
C GLY A 348 -54.85 -30.79 20.65
N GLU A 349 -54.31 -31.52 19.66
CA GLU A 349 -55.02 -31.91 18.43
C GLU A 349 -54.27 -33.05 17.73
N ALA A 350 -55.03 -33.95 17.09
CA ALA A 350 -54.72 -35.36 16.92
C ALA A 350 -54.35 -35.79 15.48
N ALA A 351 -53.83 -37.04 15.41
CA ALA A 351 -53.68 -37.95 14.26
C ALA A 351 -52.41 -37.76 13.39
N SER A 352 -51.62 -38.78 13.00
CA SER A 352 -51.77 -40.25 13.03
C SER A 352 -50.40 -40.94 12.83
N ASP A 353 -50.20 -42.09 13.52
CA ASP A 353 -49.57 -43.38 13.13
C ASP A 353 -48.38 -43.38 12.11
N GLN A 354 -47.29 -44.15 12.21
CA GLN A 354 -47.15 -45.54 12.63
C GLN A 354 -45.65 -45.97 12.63
N SER A 355 -45.30 -46.91 13.52
CA SER A 355 -44.20 -47.90 13.49
C SER A 355 -42.73 -47.53 13.83
N ILE A 356 -42.24 -48.28 14.82
CA ILE A 356 -40.84 -48.52 15.24
C ILE A 356 -40.45 -49.95 14.76
N PRO A 357 -39.16 -50.28 14.58
CA PRO A 357 -38.47 -51.14 15.56
C PRO A 357 -37.06 -50.59 15.90
N SER A 358 -36.72 -50.32 17.17
CA SER A 358 -36.27 -51.27 18.20
C SER A 358 -34.95 -51.97 17.86
N SER A 359 -33.83 -51.37 18.30
CA SER A 359 -32.64 -52.13 18.70
C SER A 359 -32.12 -51.56 20.02
N VAL A 360 -32.41 -52.31 21.08
CA VAL A 360 -31.90 -52.17 22.44
C VAL A 360 -30.42 -52.58 22.45
N THR A 361 -29.53 -51.69 22.92
CA THR A 361 -28.23 -52.11 23.46
C THR A 361 -28.04 -51.42 24.80
N THR A 362 -27.92 -52.25 25.84
CA THR A 362 -27.68 -51.95 27.25
C THR A 362 -26.38 -51.13 27.47
N PRO A 363 -26.33 -50.24 28.49
CA PRO A 363 -25.11 -49.54 28.85
C PRO A 363 -24.17 -50.48 29.62
N ASN A 364 -22.96 -50.66 29.10
CA ASN A 364 -21.86 -51.38 29.75
C ASN A 364 -21.18 -50.46 30.78
N PRO A 365 -21.15 -50.79 32.09
CA PRO A 365 -20.55 -49.94 33.11
C PRO A 365 -19.12 -50.39 33.40
N GLU A 366 -18.16 -50.09 32.51
CA GLU A 366 -16.74 -50.31 32.82
C GLU A 366 -15.84 -49.49 31.88
N ARG A 367 -15.58 -48.23 32.26
CA ARG A 367 -14.34 -47.52 31.90
C ARG A 367 -13.93 -46.61 33.06
N ILE A 368 -13.33 -47.24 34.07
CA ILE A 368 -12.38 -46.57 34.95
C ILE A 368 -11.24 -46.11 34.05
N SER A 369 -11.28 -44.82 33.69
CA SER A 369 -10.15 -44.17 33.04
C SER A 369 -9.17 -43.80 34.14
N THR A 370 -8.10 -44.57 34.25
CA THR A 370 -6.90 -44.22 35.02
C THR A 370 -6.46 -42.79 34.63
N PRO A 371 -6.03 -41.95 35.60
CA PRO A 371 -5.59 -40.59 35.32
C PRO A 371 -4.19 -40.63 34.71
N THR A 372 -4.10 -40.96 33.43
CA THR A 372 -2.86 -40.83 32.65
C THR A 372 -2.66 -39.37 32.28
N ASN A 373 -1.68 -38.72 32.92
CA ASN A 373 -1.02 -37.48 32.52
C ASN A 373 -1.89 -36.39 31.84
N ARG A 374 -2.80 -35.77 32.60
CA ARG A 374 -3.48 -34.51 32.21
C ARG A 374 -2.60 -33.26 32.33
N SER A 375 -1.36 -33.40 32.81
CA SER A 375 -0.46 -32.27 33.06
C SER A 375 -0.02 -31.53 31.77
N GLY A 376 -0.25 -32.12 30.58
CA GLY A 376 0.13 -31.53 29.31
C GLY A 376 -0.86 -30.50 28.76
N THR A 377 -2.17 -30.71 28.95
CA THR A 377 -3.24 -29.95 28.26
C THR A 377 -3.92 -28.88 29.11
N VAL A 378 -3.62 -28.82 30.40
CA VAL A 378 -4.15 -27.78 31.29
C VAL A 378 -3.15 -26.63 31.38
N ARG A 379 -3.62 -25.39 31.21
CA ARG A 379 -2.84 -24.17 31.50
C ARG A 379 -3.69 -23.22 32.32
N SER A 380 -3.14 -22.71 33.42
CA SER A 380 -3.80 -21.73 34.30
C SER A 380 -5.23 -22.11 34.72
N GLY A 381 -5.44 -23.40 35.01
CA GLY A 381 -6.71 -23.98 35.45
C GLY A 381 -7.74 -24.22 34.35
N ILE A 382 -7.35 -24.06 33.08
CA ILE A 382 -8.21 -24.23 31.91
C ILE A 382 -7.80 -25.49 31.15
N GLU A 383 -8.75 -26.37 30.88
CA GLU A 383 -8.57 -27.54 30.03
C GLU A 383 -8.58 -27.13 28.55
N LEU A 384 -7.45 -27.30 27.85
CA LEU A 384 -7.26 -26.83 26.47
C LEU A 384 -7.37 -27.94 25.41
N SER A 385 -7.70 -29.17 25.81
CA SER A 385 -7.77 -30.33 24.91
C SER A 385 -8.88 -30.25 23.85
N GLY A 386 -9.88 -29.38 24.02
CA GLY A 386 -10.99 -29.19 23.08
C GLY A 386 -10.67 -28.34 21.84
N GLY A 387 -9.50 -27.70 21.78
CA GLY A 387 -9.15 -26.74 20.71
C GLY A 387 -9.96 -25.44 20.76
N GLY A 388 -9.65 -24.49 19.86
CA GLY A 388 -10.33 -23.19 19.79
C GLY A 388 -11.66 -23.25 19.06
N GLY A 389 -12.77 -23.00 19.77
CA GLY A 389 -14.12 -22.94 19.18
C GLY A 389 -14.43 -21.61 18.46
N ARG A 390 -13.74 -20.53 18.80
CA ARG A 390 -13.85 -19.20 18.16
C ARG A 390 -12.55 -18.80 17.46
N ARG A 391 -12.66 -17.86 16.51
CA ARG A 391 -11.53 -17.20 15.84
C ARG A 391 -11.60 -15.69 16.04
N PHE A 392 -10.45 -15.08 16.33
CA PHE A 392 -10.27 -13.65 16.35
C PHE A 392 -10.38 -13.08 14.93
N ARG A 393 -11.14 -12.02 14.77
CA ARG A 393 -11.16 -11.20 13.55
C ARG A 393 -10.09 -10.12 13.64
N SER A 394 -9.96 -9.50 14.80
CA SER A 394 -9.00 -8.45 15.10
C SER A 394 -8.52 -8.53 16.57
N LEU A 395 -7.50 -7.75 16.91
CA LEU A 395 -7.04 -7.64 18.31
C LEU A 395 -8.05 -6.95 19.22
N LEU A 396 -8.91 -6.08 18.67
CA LEU A 396 -9.92 -5.38 19.45
C LEU A 396 -11.07 -6.28 19.91
N ASP A 397 -11.13 -7.52 19.44
CA ASP A 397 -12.02 -8.55 19.98
C ASP A 397 -11.70 -8.90 21.44
N LEU A 398 -10.47 -8.59 21.89
CA LEU A 398 -10.02 -8.76 23.27
C LEU A 398 -10.46 -7.59 24.18
N ALA A 399 -10.69 -6.40 23.62
CA ALA A 399 -11.09 -5.24 24.41
C ALA A 399 -12.57 -5.34 24.86
N SER A 400 -12.88 -4.77 26.01
CA SER A 400 -14.27 -4.57 26.52
C SER A 400 -15.13 -5.82 26.54
N CYS A 401 -14.55 -6.96 26.91
CA CYS A 401 -15.29 -8.22 26.99
C CYS A 401 -15.15 -8.93 28.32
N GLN A 402 -16.17 -9.72 28.63
CA GLN A 402 -16.23 -10.63 29.77
C GLN A 402 -16.43 -12.05 29.25
N LEU A 403 -15.71 -12.99 29.84
CA LEU A 403 -15.73 -14.40 29.47
C LEU A 403 -16.37 -15.20 30.57
N GLN A 404 -17.33 -16.05 30.23
CA GLN A 404 -17.86 -17.07 31.13
C GLN A 404 -17.31 -18.44 30.73
N LEU A 405 -16.59 -19.09 31.64
CA LEU A 405 -16.04 -20.43 31.46
C LEU A 405 -15.76 -21.13 32.80
N ILE A 406 -15.57 -22.44 32.73
CA ILE A 406 -15.20 -23.26 33.88
C ILE A 406 -13.67 -23.25 34.03
N ILE A 407 -13.18 -22.83 35.20
CA ILE A 407 -11.76 -22.81 35.57
C ILE A 407 -11.63 -23.62 36.85
N ASP A 408 -10.76 -24.63 36.87
CA ASP A 408 -10.57 -25.54 38.01
C ASP A 408 -11.88 -26.20 38.51
N GLY A 409 -12.87 -26.36 37.63
CA GLY A 409 -14.19 -26.91 37.95
C GLY A 409 -15.22 -25.89 38.44
N GLU A 410 -14.85 -24.61 38.60
CA GLU A 410 -15.74 -23.53 39.01
C GLU A 410 -16.12 -22.60 37.84
N ASP A 411 -17.41 -22.24 37.77
CA ASP A 411 -17.90 -21.26 36.79
C ASP A 411 -17.41 -19.85 37.15
N THR A 412 -16.48 -19.35 36.34
CA THR A 412 -15.76 -18.10 36.60
C THR A 412 -16.02 -17.10 35.48
N ILE A 413 -16.19 -15.84 35.88
CA ILE A 413 -16.24 -14.70 34.96
C ILE A 413 -14.83 -14.10 34.92
N LEU A 414 -14.20 -14.10 33.75
CA LEU A 414 -12.96 -13.35 33.52
C LEU A 414 -13.29 -12.02 32.85
N VAL A 415 -12.82 -10.93 33.44
CA VAL A 415 -12.86 -9.60 32.83
C VAL A 415 -11.63 -9.43 31.96
N SER A 416 -11.78 -8.75 30.81
CA SER A 416 -10.65 -8.47 29.94
C SER A 416 -9.54 -7.69 30.66
N PRO A 417 -8.29 -8.15 30.61
CA PRO A 417 -7.13 -7.38 31.06
C PRO A 417 -6.71 -6.32 30.03
N PHE A 418 -7.40 -6.24 28.89
CA PHE A 418 -7.14 -5.28 27.83
C PHE A 418 -8.07 -4.08 27.97
N ALA A 419 -7.52 -3.01 28.54
CA ALA A 419 -8.20 -1.73 28.68
C ALA A 419 -8.61 -1.17 27.31
N ASN A 420 -9.75 -0.48 27.27
CA ASN A 420 -10.42 -0.02 26.05
C ASN A 420 -10.57 1.50 25.97
N ASP A 421 -10.21 2.22 27.02
CA ASP A 421 -10.03 3.66 27.01
C ASP A 421 -8.79 4.03 26.16
N PRO A 422 -8.69 5.29 25.69
CA PRO A 422 -7.58 5.74 24.85
C PRO A 422 -6.20 5.42 25.43
N ASP A 423 -5.98 5.70 26.72
CA ASP A 423 -4.70 5.47 27.39
C ASP A 423 -4.40 3.97 27.51
N GLY A 424 -5.43 3.17 27.83
CA GLY A 424 -5.36 1.72 27.84
C GLY A 424 -4.94 1.13 26.49
N LEU A 425 -5.58 1.54 25.41
CA LEU A 425 -5.27 1.07 24.05
C LEU A 425 -3.84 1.46 23.64
N ALA A 426 -3.42 2.70 23.89
CA ALA A 426 -2.05 3.15 23.65
C ALA A 426 -1.01 2.31 24.42
N GLY A 427 -1.37 1.81 25.61
CA GLY A 427 -0.49 1.00 26.45
C GLY A 427 -0.21 -0.41 25.94
N TRP A 428 -1.19 -1.10 25.34
CA TRP A 428 -1.03 -2.50 24.92
C TRP A 428 -1.07 -2.71 23.41
N LEU A 429 -1.90 -1.99 22.66
CA LEU A 429 -2.16 -2.28 21.25
C LEU A 429 -0.90 -2.21 20.37
N PRO A 430 0.00 -1.21 20.50
CA PRO A 430 1.20 -1.12 19.64
C PRO A 430 2.09 -2.36 19.75
N ARG A 431 2.28 -2.85 20.98
CA ARG A 431 3.09 -4.05 21.23
C ARG A 431 2.43 -5.29 20.64
N TRP A 432 1.11 -5.44 20.82
CA TRP A 432 0.39 -6.61 20.33
C TRP A 432 0.26 -6.65 18.81
N GLU A 433 0.04 -5.52 18.13
CA GLU A 433 0.02 -5.43 16.66
C GLU A 433 1.36 -5.82 16.02
N ARG A 434 2.48 -5.50 16.69
CA ARG A 434 3.82 -5.90 16.25
C ARG A 434 4.10 -7.39 16.47
N MET A 435 3.57 -7.98 17.54
CA MET A 435 3.91 -9.34 17.95
C MET A 435 2.98 -10.42 17.39
N THR A 436 1.75 -10.07 17.02
CA THR A 436 0.67 -11.04 16.75
C THR A 436 -0.04 -10.79 15.41
N THR A 437 -0.67 -11.84 14.88
CA THR A 437 -1.52 -11.79 13.68
C THR A 437 -2.75 -12.67 13.88
N THR A 438 -3.79 -12.48 13.06
CA THR A 438 -5.01 -13.30 13.07
C THR A 438 -5.11 -14.25 11.88
N THR A 439 -4.21 -14.14 10.91
CA THR A 439 -4.23 -14.90 9.66
C THR A 439 -3.01 -15.79 9.54
N ASP A 440 -3.18 -16.94 8.91
CA ASP A 440 -2.08 -17.75 8.43
C ASP A 440 -1.52 -17.15 7.12
N GLY A 441 -0.20 -17.16 6.95
CA GLY A 441 0.47 -16.69 5.73
C GLY A 441 1.48 -15.56 5.97
N PRO A 442 2.39 -15.32 5.00
CA PRO A 442 3.48 -14.36 5.15
C PRO A 442 3.03 -12.89 5.07
N SER A 443 1.85 -12.62 4.51
CA SER A 443 1.33 -11.27 4.31
C SER A 443 -0.20 -11.24 4.24
N ARG A 444 -0.76 -10.03 4.35
CA ARG A 444 -2.18 -9.72 4.24
C ARG A 444 -2.41 -8.65 3.18
N THR A 445 -3.29 -8.89 2.23
CA THR A 445 -3.65 -7.94 1.14
C THR A 445 -5.00 -7.28 1.36
N ASP A 446 -5.70 -7.65 2.45
CA ASP A 446 -7.10 -7.33 2.68
C ASP A 446 -7.35 -6.11 3.57
N ARG A 447 -6.29 -5.51 4.14
CA ARG A 447 -6.38 -4.39 5.06
C ARG A 447 -5.97 -3.09 4.38
N ILE A 448 -6.74 -2.04 4.64
CA ILE A 448 -6.51 -0.70 4.10
C ILE A 448 -5.76 0.15 5.11
N ASN A 449 -4.67 0.79 4.69
CA ASN A 449 -3.91 1.73 5.51
C ASN A 449 -4.71 3.03 5.72
N ILE A 450 -5.23 3.23 6.93
CA ILE A 450 -6.04 4.38 7.31
C ILE A 450 -5.24 5.63 7.66
N VAL A 451 -3.96 5.72 7.32
CA VAL A 451 -3.13 6.91 7.52
C VAL A 451 -2.96 7.68 6.21
N GLN A 452 -2.87 6.98 5.09
CA GLN A 452 -2.73 7.59 3.76
C GLN A 452 -3.91 7.34 2.82
N ALA A 453 -4.87 6.46 3.17
CA ALA A 453 -5.98 6.12 2.27
C ALA A 453 -6.80 7.34 1.84
N SER A 454 -7.11 7.44 0.55
CA SER A 454 -8.04 8.47 0.05
C SER A 454 -9.41 8.37 0.72
N ARG A 455 -10.18 9.46 0.67
CA ARG A 455 -11.55 9.51 1.16
C ARG A 455 -12.40 8.41 0.52
N GLU A 456 -12.30 8.26 -0.79
CA GLU A 456 -13.04 7.30 -1.60
C GLU A 456 -12.71 5.88 -1.15
N THR A 457 -11.42 5.55 -0.98
CA THR A 457 -10.99 4.24 -0.48
C THR A 457 -11.51 3.96 0.93
N LEU A 458 -11.58 4.96 1.82
CA LEU A 458 -12.14 4.77 3.16
C LEU A 458 -13.62 4.39 3.14
N THR A 459 -14.40 4.95 2.22
CA THR A 459 -15.84 4.62 2.10
C THR A 459 -16.12 3.21 1.60
N THR A 460 -15.10 2.49 1.12
CA THR A 460 -15.21 1.07 0.75
C THR A 460 -15.25 0.12 1.96
N ILE A 461 -14.90 0.62 3.15
CA ILE A 461 -14.90 -0.14 4.40
C ILE A 461 -16.32 -0.17 4.98
N ASP A 462 -16.85 -1.37 5.20
CA ASP A 462 -18.18 -1.56 5.77
C ASP A 462 -18.22 -0.97 7.20
N GLY A 463 -18.89 0.16 7.39
CA GLY A 463 -19.00 0.85 8.68
C GLY A 463 -18.43 2.27 8.69
N ILE A 464 -17.67 2.66 7.66
CA ILE A 464 -17.21 4.05 7.49
C ILE A 464 -18.18 4.78 6.56
N THR A 465 -18.91 5.76 7.10
CA THR A 465 -19.77 6.64 6.29
C THR A 465 -18.93 7.73 5.61
N PRO A 466 -19.43 8.38 4.54
CA PRO A 466 -18.74 9.51 3.91
C PRO A 466 -18.36 10.61 4.90
N GLU A 467 -19.23 10.90 5.86
CA GLU A 467 -18.99 11.91 6.90
C GLU A 467 -17.87 11.48 7.86
N VAL A 468 -17.83 10.19 8.24
CA VAL A 468 -16.73 9.65 9.05
C VAL A 468 -15.42 9.69 8.28
N ALA A 469 -15.43 9.35 6.98
CA ALA A 469 -14.25 9.44 6.11
C ALA A 469 -13.71 10.87 6.03
N ASP A 470 -14.58 11.87 5.86
CA ASP A 470 -14.19 13.29 5.85
C ASP A 470 -13.55 13.72 7.17
N ARG A 471 -14.12 13.29 8.31
CA ARG A 471 -13.54 13.56 9.63
C ARG A 471 -12.19 12.86 9.83
N ILE A 472 -12.02 11.64 9.32
CA ILE A 472 -10.75 10.90 9.35
C ILE A 472 -9.67 11.67 8.59
N VAL A 473 -9.96 12.09 7.35
CA VAL A 473 -9.01 12.85 6.53
C VAL A 473 -8.63 14.16 7.23
N ALA A 474 -9.61 14.91 7.75
CA ALA A 474 -9.35 16.15 8.49
C ALA A 474 -8.54 15.93 9.79
N ALA A 475 -8.77 14.82 10.50
CA ALA A 475 -8.00 14.47 11.69
C ALA A 475 -6.54 14.15 11.35
N ARG A 476 -6.30 13.39 10.28
CA ARG A 476 -4.93 13.08 9.81
C ARG A 476 -4.14 14.32 9.48
N THR A 477 -4.73 15.27 8.75
CA THR A 477 -4.06 16.53 8.41
C THR A 477 -3.64 17.29 9.67
N ARG A 478 -4.50 17.30 10.71
CA ARG A 478 -4.15 17.92 12.01
C ARG A 478 -3.04 17.16 12.74
N MET A 479 -3.12 15.83 12.81
CA MET A 479 -2.08 15.01 13.43
C MET A 479 -0.73 15.18 12.72
N ALA A 480 -0.74 15.19 11.38
CA ALA A 480 0.43 15.43 10.56
C ALA A 480 0.97 16.87 10.66
N MET A 481 0.33 17.78 11.39
CA MET A 481 0.91 19.08 11.75
C MET A 481 1.47 19.11 13.18
N GLN A 482 0.94 18.28 14.08
CA GLN A 482 1.16 18.38 15.52
C GLN A 482 2.12 17.32 16.07
N THR A 483 2.21 16.17 15.40
CA THR A 483 2.89 14.97 15.88
C THR A 483 4.28 14.82 15.25
N GLY A 484 5.27 14.42 16.05
CA GLY A 484 6.63 14.09 15.57
C GLY A 484 6.66 12.75 14.80
N ASP A 485 7.68 12.53 13.98
CA ASP A 485 7.74 11.35 13.10
C ASP A 485 7.75 10.01 13.85
N ALA A 486 8.47 9.93 14.97
CA ALA A 486 8.53 8.72 15.79
C ALA A 486 7.17 8.36 16.41
N GLU A 487 6.41 9.37 16.82
CA GLU A 487 5.07 9.19 17.39
C GLU A 487 4.09 8.79 16.28
N PHE A 488 4.20 9.39 15.09
CA PHE A 488 3.42 9.04 13.92
C PHE A 488 3.69 7.60 13.44
N ALA A 489 4.94 7.15 13.46
CA ALA A 489 5.33 5.78 13.12
C ALA A 489 4.86 4.74 14.15
N SER A 490 4.52 5.19 15.36
CA SER A 490 3.99 4.34 16.44
C SER A 490 2.46 4.25 16.45
N LEU A 491 1.78 4.90 15.50
CA LEU A 491 0.33 4.87 15.39
C LEU A 491 -0.20 3.45 15.21
N THR A 492 -1.31 3.18 15.89
CA THR A 492 -2.09 1.95 15.79
C THR A 492 -3.49 2.29 15.35
N VAL A 493 -4.31 1.30 14.97
CA VAL A 493 -5.72 1.58 14.62
C VAL A 493 -6.50 2.28 15.75
N GLY A 494 -6.00 2.23 16.99
CA GLY A 494 -6.55 2.91 18.16
C GLY A 494 -6.58 4.44 18.06
N TRP A 495 -5.79 5.06 17.16
CA TRP A 495 -5.77 6.52 17.00
C TRP A 495 -7.15 7.09 16.62
N LEU A 496 -8.01 6.29 15.99
CA LEU A 496 -9.39 6.68 15.66
C LEU A 496 -10.25 6.92 16.91
N ILE A 497 -10.00 6.18 18.00
CA ILE A 497 -10.67 6.37 19.30
C ILE A 497 -10.05 7.56 20.02
N GLU A 498 -8.72 7.68 20.02
CA GLU A 498 -7.99 8.82 20.62
C GLU A 498 -8.44 10.16 20.00
N ALA A 499 -8.65 10.19 18.68
CA ALA A 499 -9.15 11.35 17.95
C ALA A 499 -10.67 11.59 18.13
N GLY A 500 -11.38 10.73 18.88
CA GLY A 500 -12.82 10.84 19.12
C GLY A 500 -13.68 10.63 17.88
N LEU A 501 -13.19 9.88 16.89
CA LEU A 501 -13.87 9.67 15.61
C LEU A 501 -14.88 8.53 15.64
N MET A 502 -14.68 7.56 16.52
CA MET A 502 -15.54 6.39 16.72
C MET A 502 -15.37 5.77 18.11
N SER A 503 -16.33 4.95 18.51
CA SER A 503 -16.32 4.15 19.74
C SER A 503 -15.52 2.84 19.58
N THR A 504 -15.21 2.18 20.69
CA THR A 504 -14.51 0.87 20.69
C THR A 504 -15.28 -0.21 19.93
N SER A 505 -16.62 -0.23 20.04
CA SER A 505 -17.46 -1.21 19.37
C SER A 505 -17.50 -0.99 17.85
N GLU A 506 -17.59 0.26 17.41
CA GLU A 506 -17.48 0.64 16.00
C GLU A 506 -16.10 0.30 15.43
N LEU A 507 -15.02 0.62 16.15
CA LEU A 507 -13.66 0.28 15.71
C LEU A 507 -13.46 -1.24 15.63
N ARG A 508 -13.97 -2.01 16.61
CA ARG A 508 -13.92 -3.48 16.60
C ARG A 508 -14.61 -4.08 15.37
N ALA A 509 -15.72 -3.48 14.92
CA ALA A 509 -16.44 -3.96 13.74
C ALA A 509 -15.63 -3.82 12.44
N ILE A 510 -14.83 -2.75 12.32
CA ILE A 510 -14.04 -2.47 11.11
C ILE A 510 -12.57 -2.94 11.19
N ALA A 511 -12.06 -3.22 12.38
CA ALA A 511 -10.64 -3.50 12.66
C ALA A 511 -10.02 -4.64 11.81
N ALA A 512 -10.84 -5.57 11.31
CA ALA A 512 -10.37 -6.64 10.44
C ALA A 512 -9.97 -6.17 9.04
N GLU A 513 -10.49 -5.03 8.58
CA GLU A 513 -10.29 -4.46 7.23
C GLU A 513 -9.37 -3.22 7.22
N ILE A 514 -8.92 -2.74 8.37
CA ILE A 514 -8.08 -1.54 8.48
C ILE A 514 -6.73 -1.85 9.10
N THR A 515 -5.69 -1.14 8.69
CA THR A 515 -4.34 -1.17 9.28
C THR A 515 -3.76 0.25 9.32
N VAL A 516 -2.70 0.45 10.11
CA VAL A 516 -1.83 1.63 10.03
C VAL A 516 -0.50 1.28 9.33
N GLY A 517 -0.23 -0.01 9.16
CA GLY A 517 0.96 -0.54 8.51
C GLY A 517 0.81 -0.71 7.00
N GLY A 518 1.55 -1.68 6.48
CA GLY A 518 1.73 -1.91 5.05
C GLY A 518 3.22 -1.94 4.75
N SER A 519 3.60 -2.82 3.83
CA SER A 519 4.99 -3.16 3.56
C SER A 519 5.34 -3.03 2.08
N VAL A 520 4.44 -2.45 1.29
CA VAL A 520 4.68 -2.12 -0.11
C VAL A 520 4.60 -0.62 -0.24
N PHE A 521 5.68 -0.03 -0.75
CA PHE A 521 5.88 1.41 -0.77
C PHE A 521 6.16 1.88 -2.19
N ALA A 522 5.61 3.02 -2.57
CA ALA A 522 5.83 3.66 -3.86
C ALA A 522 6.29 5.11 -3.66
N GLY A 523 6.96 5.66 -4.66
CA GLY A 523 7.42 7.04 -4.65
C GLY A 523 8.24 7.37 -5.88
N ILE A 524 8.87 8.55 -5.85
CA ILE A 524 9.70 9.06 -6.94
C ILE A 524 11.08 9.43 -6.40
N ALA A 525 12.11 8.82 -6.98
CA ALA A 525 13.50 9.16 -6.73
C ALA A 525 13.95 10.23 -7.73
N LEU A 526 14.34 11.39 -7.21
CA LEU A 526 14.83 12.53 -7.98
C LEU A 526 16.35 12.62 -7.85
N GLY A 527 17.04 12.85 -8.96
CA GLY A 527 18.48 13.12 -9.01
C GLY A 527 18.76 14.40 -9.78
N GLN A 528 19.44 15.34 -9.13
CA GLN A 528 19.73 16.66 -9.66
C GLN A 528 21.22 17.01 -9.50
N LEU A 529 21.79 17.68 -10.51
CA LEU A 529 23.12 18.28 -10.41
C LEU A 529 23.00 19.76 -10.02
N ASP A 530 23.95 20.29 -9.26
CA ASP A 530 23.93 21.68 -8.79
C ASP A 530 24.02 22.71 -9.94
N ASP A 531 24.59 22.31 -11.08
CA ASP A 531 24.69 23.11 -12.31
C ASP A 531 23.43 23.00 -13.20
N GLY A 532 22.50 22.12 -12.84
CA GLY A 532 21.52 21.54 -13.75
C GLY A 532 20.23 22.34 -13.85
N GLN A 533 19.80 22.60 -15.10
CA GLN A 533 18.46 23.08 -15.47
C GLN A 533 17.43 21.95 -15.63
N THR A 534 17.83 20.71 -15.34
CA THR A 534 17.01 19.50 -15.44
C THR A 534 17.28 18.57 -14.28
N ALA A 535 16.33 17.69 -13.97
CA ALA A 535 16.49 16.59 -13.04
C ALA A 535 16.03 15.27 -13.68
N SER A 536 16.64 14.15 -13.27
CA SER A 536 16.16 12.81 -13.62
C SER A 536 15.23 12.33 -12.51
N ALA A 537 14.08 11.77 -12.88
CA ALA A 537 13.13 11.19 -11.94
C ALA A 537 12.85 9.73 -12.28
N ILE A 538 12.75 8.89 -11.25
CA ILE A 538 12.47 7.46 -11.37
C ILE A 538 11.28 7.16 -10.46
N GLU A 539 10.17 6.74 -11.04
CA GLU A 539 9.05 6.18 -10.28
C GLU A 539 9.42 4.75 -9.85
N PHE A 540 9.18 4.42 -8.59
CA PHE A 540 9.53 3.11 -8.05
C PHE A 540 8.44 2.52 -7.17
N GLU A 541 8.44 1.18 -7.09
CA GLU A 541 7.70 0.44 -6.08
C GLU A 541 8.64 -0.57 -5.40
N ILE A 542 8.63 -0.59 -4.08
CA ILE A 542 9.44 -1.46 -3.22
C ILE A 542 8.52 -2.40 -2.44
N ASP A 543 8.79 -3.70 -2.55
CA ASP A 543 8.25 -4.75 -1.71
C ASP A 543 9.18 -4.99 -0.50
N ALA A 544 8.73 -4.56 0.67
CA ALA A 544 9.38 -4.74 1.96
C ALA A 544 8.67 -5.77 2.84
N LEU A 545 7.96 -6.75 2.26
CA LEU A 545 7.33 -7.84 3.02
C LEU A 545 8.36 -8.72 3.76
N ARG A 546 9.58 -8.77 3.22
CA ARG A 546 10.71 -9.54 3.76
C ARG A 546 11.73 -8.60 4.40
N ARG A 547 12.61 -9.16 5.22
CA ARG A 547 13.69 -8.43 5.89
C ARG A 547 14.56 -7.56 4.97
N SER A 548 14.76 -7.99 3.72
CA SER A 548 15.43 -7.21 2.69
C SER A 548 14.39 -6.71 1.69
N PRO A 549 14.15 -5.39 1.61
CA PRO A 549 13.29 -4.80 0.60
C PRO A 549 13.76 -5.15 -0.81
N ARG A 550 12.81 -5.28 -1.74
CA ARG A 550 13.07 -5.59 -3.15
C ARG A 550 12.35 -4.61 -4.05
N LEU A 551 13.04 -4.17 -5.08
CA LEU A 551 12.46 -3.32 -6.11
C LEU A 551 11.53 -4.15 -7.00
N ARG A 552 10.28 -3.71 -7.15
CA ARG A 552 9.25 -4.39 -7.95
C ARG A 552 8.93 -3.65 -9.24
N LYS A 553 8.88 -2.32 -9.18
CA LYS A 553 8.68 -1.43 -10.35
C LYS A 553 9.78 -0.39 -10.37
N VAL A 554 10.29 -0.11 -11.57
CA VAL A 554 11.18 1.02 -11.88
C VAL A 554 10.73 1.56 -13.22
N LEU A 555 10.32 2.82 -13.25
CA LEU A 555 9.95 3.51 -14.47
C LEU A 555 10.70 4.82 -14.54
N ASP A 556 11.46 5.00 -15.61
CA ASP A 556 12.16 6.26 -15.87
C ASP A 556 11.18 7.29 -16.40
N LEU A 557 11.07 8.39 -15.67
CA LEU A 557 10.26 9.52 -16.10
C LEU A 557 11.06 10.41 -17.04
N PRO A 558 10.39 11.13 -17.96
CA PRO A 558 11.03 12.17 -18.75
C PRO A 558 11.75 13.19 -17.87
N PRO A 559 12.86 13.78 -18.35
CA PRO A 559 13.63 14.73 -17.57
C PRO A 559 12.77 15.94 -17.18
N LEU A 560 12.74 16.25 -15.89
CA LEU A 560 11.92 17.33 -15.34
C LEU A 560 12.66 18.67 -15.46
N PRO A 561 11.98 19.76 -15.86
CA PRO A 561 12.57 21.09 -15.92
C PRO A 561 12.80 21.67 -14.51
N ASN A 562 13.91 22.37 -14.31
CA ASN A 562 14.39 22.91 -13.03
C ASN A 562 13.60 24.11 -12.45
N GLN A 563 12.39 24.41 -12.94
CA GLN A 563 11.52 25.35 -12.24
C GLN A 563 11.04 24.83 -10.86
N GLN A 564 11.40 23.60 -10.53
CA GLN A 564 11.16 22.90 -9.27
C GLN A 564 12.47 22.66 -8.53
N ARG A 565 13.32 23.70 -8.47
CA ARG A 565 14.57 23.63 -7.74
C ARG A 565 14.26 23.16 -6.32
N LEU A 566 15.03 22.20 -5.80
CA LEU A 566 15.08 21.86 -4.38
C LEU A 566 15.63 23.04 -3.55
N GLU A 567 15.20 24.28 -3.85
CA GLU A 567 15.57 25.54 -3.20
C GLU A 567 14.99 25.67 -1.78
N ALA A 568 14.34 24.61 -1.29
CA ALA A 568 13.89 24.46 0.09
C ALA A 568 14.75 23.47 0.91
N ILE A 569 15.96 23.13 0.43
CA ILE A 569 17.05 22.58 1.27
C ILE A 569 17.81 23.76 1.86
#